data_AF-A0A3C1LSB7-F1
#
_entry.id   AF-A0A3C1LSB7-F1
#
_cell.length_a   1.000
_cell.length_b   1.000
_cell.length_c   1.000
_cell.angle_alpha   90.00
_cell.angle_beta   90.00
_cell.angle_gamma   90.00
#
_symmetry.space_group_name_H-M   'P 1'
#
loop_
_entity.id
_entity.type
_entity.pdbx_description
1 polymer ?
#
loop_
_entity_poly.entity_id
_entity_poly.type
_entity_poly.pdbx_seq_one_letter_code
_entity_poly.pdbx_strand_id
1 'polypeptide(L)'
;MYCTRVVTDDIHFIGSSDRRLALFENVFPIPRGVSYNSYMVLDEKTVVLDTVDKSVSQVFFENIEHLLAGRPLDYVIVNHVEPDHAATLQELKLRHPEATVVATQKALDMLAQFFDAETVKNCRAVKEGDTLETGKHTFAFVTAPMVHWPEVMVTYD
;
A
#
# COMPACT_ATOMS: atom_id res chain seq x y z
N MET A 1 -3.18 -13.46 -14.71
CA MET A 1 -2.82 -14.63 -13.89
C MET A 1 -2.23 -14.11 -12.60
N TYR A 2 -2.90 -14.33 -11.47
CA TYR A 2 -2.41 -13.88 -10.16
C TYR A 2 -1.15 -14.64 -9.73
N CYS A 3 -0.31 -14.01 -8.92
CA CYS A 3 0.91 -14.53 -8.34
C CYS A 3 1.04 -14.02 -6.89
N THR A 4 0.25 -14.58 -6.00
CA THR A 4 0.30 -14.29 -4.55
C THR A 4 1.19 -15.28 -3.83
N ARG A 5 1.72 -14.91 -2.66
CA ARG A 5 2.45 -15.83 -1.77
C ARG A 5 1.97 -15.67 -0.34
N VAL A 6 1.70 -16.81 0.30
CA VAL A 6 1.37 -16.87 1.73
C VAL A 6 2.62 -16.51 2.53
N VAL A 7 2.52 -15.52 3.41
CA VAL A 7 3.57 -15.16 4.38
C VAL A 7 3.22 -15.76 5.74
N THR A 8 1.97 -15.56 6.16
CA THR A 8 1.29 -16.23 7.27
C THR A 8 -0.09 -16.71 6.80
N ASP A 9 -0.86 -17.36 7.66
CA ASP A 9 -2.20 -17.87 7.32
C ASP A 9 -3.17 -16.78 6.81
N ASP A 10 -2.95 -15.52 7.22
CA ASP A 10 -3.79 -14.35 6.99
C ASP A 10 -3.08 -13.20 6.23
N ILE A 11 -1.75 -13.23 6.10
CA ILE A 11 -0.97 -12.21 5.41
C ILE A 11 -0.39 -12.76 4.12
N HIS A 12 -0.68 -12.08 3.01
CA HIS A 12 -0.27 -12.46 1.67
C HIS A 12 0.57 -11.38 1.01
N PHE A 13 1.67 -11.76 0.37
CA PHE A 13 2.38 -10.91 -0.56
C PHE A 13 1.55 -10.75 -1.85
N ILE A 14 1.30 -9.49 -2.24
CA ILE A 14 0.56 -9.11 -3.45
C ILE A 14 1.36 -8.20 -4.40
N GLY A 15 2.60 -7.89 -4.05
CA GLY A 15 3.53 -7.12 -4.89
C GLY A 15 4.04 -7.88 -6.12
N SER A 16 5.10 -7.36 -6.74
CA SER A 16 5.74 -8.01 -7.89
C SER A 16 7.16 -7.49 -8.12
N SER A 17 7.93 -8.17 -8.98
CA SER A 17 9.28 -7.75 -9.38
C SER A 17 9.28 -7.15 -10.78
N ASP A 18 9.89 -5.97 -10.94
CA ASP A 18 10.22 -5.44 -12.27
C ASP A 18 11.67 -5.79 -12.62
N ARG A 19 11.83 -6.62 -13.67
CA ARG A 19 13.12 -7.02 -14.24
C ARG A 19 13.43 -6.31 -15.57
N ARG A 20 12.57 -5.40 -16.01
CA ARG A 20 12.71 -4.63 -17.25
C ARG A 20 13.40 -3.29 -17.02
N LEU A 21 13.20 -2.70 -15.84
CA LEU A 21 13.81 -1.43 -15.47
C LEU A 21 15.33 -1.58 -15.33
N ALA A 22 16.09 -0.68 -15.98
CA ALA A 22 17.55 -0.70 -15.94
C ALA A 22 18.13 0.13 -14.79
N LEU A 23 17.45 1.22 -14.41
CA LEU A 23 17.87 2.18 -13.38
C LEU A 23 16.72 2.42 -12.39
N PHE A 24 16.97 2.19 -11.10
CA PHE A 24 16.08 2.62 -10.02
C PHE A 24 16.24 4.13 -9.78
N GLU A 25 15.13 4.85 -9.61
CA GLU A 25 15.08 6.33 -9.54
C GLU A 25 15.83 7.04 -10.69
N ASN A 26 15.97 6.37 -11.84
CA ASN A 26 16.76 6.85 -12.97
C ASN A 26 18.26 7.13 -12.66
N VAL A 27 18.78 6.57 -11.56
CA VAL A 27 20.16 6.81 -11.09
C VAL A 27 20.90 5.49 -10.81
N PHE A 28 20.28 4.54 -10.12
CA PHE A 28 20.97 3.36 -9.59
C PHE A 28 20.81 2.14 -10.51
N PRO A 29 21.91 1.56 -11.04
CA PRO A 29 21.82 0.35 -11.85
C PRO A 29 21.25 -0.84 -11.09
N ILE A 30 20.22 -1.49 -11.65
CA ILE A 30 19.53 -2.64 -11.06
C ILE A 30 19.60 -3.85 -12.00
N PRO A 31 20.77 -4.48 -12.19
CA PRO A 31 20.95 -5.58 -13.15
C PRO A 31 20.12 -6.83 -12.81
N ARG A 32 19.61 -6.94 -11.57
CA ARG A 32 18.72 -8.03 -11.13
C ARG A 32 17.25 -7.61 -11.03
N GLY A 33 16.92 -6.38 -11.41
CA GLY A 33 15.61 -5.75 -11.23
C GLY A 33 15.39 -5.23 -9.80
N VAL A 34 14.15 -4.82 -9.54
CA VAL A 34 13.65 -4.32 -8.26
C VAL A 34 12.34 -5.04 -7.91
N SER A 35 12.01 -5.12 -6.63
CA SER A 35 10.72 -5.63 -6.15
C SER A 35 9.92 -4.53 -5.49
N TYR A 36 8.68 -4.37 -5.90
CA TYR A 36 7.70 -3.51 -5.24
C TYR A 36 6.84 -4.40 -4.36
N ASN A 37 7.09 -4.32 -3.05
CA ASN A 37 6.47 -5.20 -2.08
C ASN A 37 5.23 -4.53 -1.49
N SER A 38 4.09 -5.19 -1.62
CA SER A 38 2.85 -4.83 -0.97
C SER A 38 2.22 -6.10 -0.42
N TYR A 39 1.45 -5.96 0.66
CA TYR A 39 0.87 -7.07 1.38
C TYR A 39 -0.63 -6.85 1.56
N MET A 40 -1.37 -7.95 1.56
CA MET A 40 -2.80 -7.97 1.87
C MET A 40 -3.03 -8.81 3.12
N VAL A 41 -3.78 -8.26 4.07
CA VAL A 41 -4.19 -8.95 5.29
C VAL A 41 -5.67 -9.31 5.17
N LEU A 42 -5.97 -10.59 5.28
CA LEU A 42 -7.31 -11.16 5.19
C LEU A 42 -7.87 -11.42 6.59
N ASP A 43 -8.30 -10.35 7.26
CA ASP A 43 -8.94 -10.40 8.57
C ASP A 43 -10.48 -10.37 8.45
N GLU A 44 -11.22 -10.01 9.50
CA GLU A 44 -12.64 -9.60 9.38
C GLU A 44 -12.78 -8.40 8.43
N LYS A 45 -11.84 -7.45 8.52
CA LYS A 45 -11.64 -6.32 7.62
C LYS A 45 -10.41 -6.53 6.75
N THR A 46 -10.55 -6.34 5.44
CA THR A 46 -9.43 -6.54 4.50
C THR A 46 -8.54 -5.31 4.46
N VAL A 47 -7.22 -5.52 4.46
CA VAL A 47 -6.23 -4.43 4.48
C VAL A 47 -5.21 -4.63 3.38
N VAL A 48 -4.84 -3.57 2.69
CA VAL A 48 -3.64 -3.51 1.85
C VAL A 48 -2.61 -2.60 2.52
N LEU A 49 -1.36 -3.08 2.63
CA LEU A 49 -0.20 -2.34 3.14
C LEU A 49 0.63 -1.85 1.95
N ASP A 50 0.63 -0.54 1.76
CA ASP A 50 1.19 0.18 0.61
C ASP A 50 0.68 -0.31 -0.74
N THR A 51 0.93 0.46 -1.79
CA THR A 51 0.64 0.03 -3.17
C THR A 51 1.95 -0.27 -3.89
N VAL A 52 1.94 -0.22 -5.22
CA VAL A 52 3.12 -0.52 -6.03
C VAL A 52 3.32 0.53 -7.12
N ASP A 53 4.52 0.54 -7.69
CA ASP A 53 4.80 1.26 -8.92
C ASP A 53 3.89 0.81 -10.08
N LYS A 54 3.60 1.73 -11.00
CA LYS A 54 2.76 1.48 -12.17
C LYS A 54 3.31 0.38 -13.08
N SER A 55 4.62 0.15 -13.10
CA SER A 55 5.25 -0.89 -13.92
C SER A 55 4.73 -2.29 -13.64
N VAL A 56 4.24 -2.55 -12.43
CA VAL A 56 3.73 -3.86 -12.00
C VAL A 56 2.25 -3.85 -11.60
N SER A 57 1.53 -2.77 -11.90
CA SER A 57 0.14 -2.57 -11.46
C SER A 57 -0.82 -3.67 -11.89
N GLN A 58 -0.65 -4.21 -13.10
CA GLN A 58 -1.53 -5.27 -13.61
C GLN A 58 -1.53 -6.50 -12.69
N VAL A 59 -0.35 -7.00 -12.32
CA VAL A 59 -0.22 -8.19 -11.46
C VAL A 59 -0.73 -7.88 -10.05
N PHE A 60 -0.45 -6.68 -9.55
CA PHE A 60 -0.93 -6.22 -8.25
C PHE A 60 -2.46 -6.21 -8.16
N PHE A 61 -3.17 -5.66 -9.14
CA PHE A 61 -4.63 -5.68 -9.14
C PHE A 61 -5.19 -7.09 -9.35
N GLU A 62 -4.59 -7.90 -10.22
CA GLU A 62 -4.99 -9.31 -10.37
C GLU A 62 -4.83 -10.10 -9.06
N ASN A 63 -3.80 -9.80 -8.26
CA ASN A 63 -3.58 -10.38 -6.93
C ASN A 63 -4.65 -9.95 -5.93
N ILE A 64 -4.97 -8.65 -5.87
CA ILE A 64 -6.00 -8.12 -4.97
C ILE A 64 -7.36 -8.75 -5.28
N GLU A 65 -7.79 -8.74 -6.55
CA GLU A 65 -9.11 -9.29 -6.88
C GLU A 65 -9.20 -10.80 -6.64
N HIS A 66 -8.09 -11.51 -6.83
CA HIS A 66 -8.03 -12.93 -6.50
C HIS A 66 -8.23 -13.19 -5.00
N LEU A 67 -7.54 -12.44 -4.14
CA LEU A 67 -7.61 -12.64 -2.68
C LEU A 67 -8.87 -12.08 -2.05
N LEU A 68 -9.39 -10.96 -2.56
CA LEU A 68 -10.67 -10.43 -2.11
C LEU A 68 -11.80 -11.44 -2.36
N ALA A 69 -11.77 -12.15 -3.49
CA ALA A 69 -12.76 -13.17 -3.84
C ALA A 69 -14.22 -12.67 -3.67
N GLY A 70 -14.46 -11.40 -4.00
CA GLY A 70 -15.76 -10.74 -3.88
C GLY A 70 -16.04 -10.05 -2.54
N ARG A 71 -15.11 -10.09 -1.58
CA ARG A 71 -15.12 -9.26 -0.38
C ARG A 71 -14.77 -7.81 -0.73
N PRO A 72 -15.26 -6.80 0.01
CA PRO A 72 -14.83 -5.41 -0.16
C PRO A 72 -13.39 -5.23 0.33
N LEU A 73 -12.72 -4.18 -0.16
CA LEU A 73 -11.47 -3.69 0.41
C LEU A 73 -11.78 -2.65 1.50
N ASP A 74 -11.52 -2.96 2.76
CA ASP A 74 -11.89 -2.05 3.87
C ASP A 74 -10.84 -0.94 4.09
N TYR A 75 -9.55 -1.27 4.07
CA TYR A 75 -8.47 -0.33 4.37
C TYR A 75 -7.28 -0.41 3.41
N VAL A 76 -6.66 0.75 3.16
CA VAL A 76 -5.34 0.86 2.54
C VAL A 76 -4.45 1.66 3.48
N ILE A 77 -3.48 1.00 4.11
CA ILE A 77 -2.49 1.66 4.97
C ILE A 77 -1.35 2.13 4.08
N VAL A 78 -1.08 3.43 4.08
CA VAL A 78 0.02 4.04 3.29
C VAL A 78 1.10 4.51 4.24
N ASN A 79 2.18 3.74 4.32
CA ASN A 79 3.35 4.00 5.15
C ASN A 79 4.25 5.08 4.54
N HIS A 80 4.32 5.14 3.20
CA HIS A 80 5.22 6.01 2.46
C HIS A 80 4.58 6.41 1.12
N VAL A 81 4.73 7.68 0.72
CA VAL A 81 4.03 8.22 -0.46
C VAL A 81 4.89 8.37 -1.71
N GLU A 82 6.16 7.94 -1.67
CA GLU A 82 6.98 7.96 -2.88
C GLU A 82 6.30 7.13 -3.99
N PRO A 83 6.35 7.55 -5.27
CA PRO A 83 5.55 6.92 -6.32
C PRO A 83 5.74 5.40 -6.46
N ASP A 84 6.90 4.85 -6.16
CA ASP A 84 7.11 3.40 -6.20
C ASP A 84 6.33 2.63 -5.11
N HIS A 85 5.85 3.33 -4.08
CA HIS A 85 4.94 2.84 -3.03
C HIS A 85 3.48 3.26 -3.24
N ALA A 86 3.22 4.40 -3.89
CA ALA A 86 1.88 5.01 -3.91
C ALA A 86 1.28 5.24 -5.31
N ALA A 87 2.00 4.99 -6.41
CA ALA A 87 1.56 5.39 -7.75
C ALA A 87 0.29 4.70 -8.25
N THR A 88 -0.12 3.59 -7.63
CA THR A 88 -1.34 2.85 -7.96
C THR A 88 -2.51 3.12 -7.00
N LEU A 89 -2.33 3.99 -5.99
CA LEU A 89 -3.37 4.32 -5.02
C LEU A 89 -4.64 4.90 -5.66
N GLN A 90 -4.50 5.82 -6.61
CA GLN A 90 -5.66 6.41 -7.31
C GLN A 90 -6.49 5.36 -8.05
N GLU A 91 -5.85 4.42 -8.75
CA GLU A 91 -6.56 3.35 -9.45
C GLU A 91 -7.18 2.36 -8.45
N LEU A 92 -6.50 2.06 -7.34
CA LEU A 92 -7.05 1.23 -6.27
C LEU A 92 -8.30 1.86 -5.67
N LYS A 93 -8.29 3.16 -5.38
CA LYS A 93 -9.44 3.92 -4.89
C LYS A 93 -10.58 4.06 -5.89
N LEU A 94 -10.29 4.07 -7.19
CA LEU A 94 -11.32 4.05 -8.23
C LEU A 94 -12.06 2.69 -8.26
N ARG A 95 -11.34 1.59 -8.05
CA ARG A 95 -11.90 0.22 -8.02
C ARG A 95 -12.62 -0.08 -6.71
N HIS A 96 -12.09 0.45 -5.60
CA HIS A 96 -12.57 0.24 -4.23
C HIS A 96 -12.86 1.59 -3.54
N PRO A 97 -13.89 2.34 -3.99
CA PRO A 97 -14.19 3.67 -3.47
C PRO A 97 -14.58 3.69 -1.98
N GLU A 98 -15.06 2.57 -1.45
CA GLU A 98 -15.39 2.37 -0.04
C GLU A 98 -14.16 2.27 0.88
N ALA A 99 -12.99 1.89 0.33
CA ALA A 99 -11.79 1.67 1.12
C ALA A 99 -11.33 2.94 1.85
N THR A 100 -10.98 2.82 3.12
CA THR A 100 -10.46 3.94 3.92
C THR A 100 -8.93 3.99 3.82
N VAL A 101 -8.38 5.11 3.37
CA VAL A 101 -6.92 5.33 3.37
C VAL A 101 -6.47 5.69 4.78
N VAL A 102 -5.51 4.95 5.33
CA VAL A 102 -4.97 5.17 6.68
C VAL A 102 -3.51 5.58 6.55
N ALA A 103 -3.17 6.79 6.99
CA ALA A 103 -1.82 7.32 6.88
C ALA A 103 -1.59 8.45 7.89
N THR A 104 -0.34 8.92 8.02
CA THR A 104 -0.06 10.12 8.82
C THR A 104 -0.73 11.34 8.20
N GLN A 105 -1.02 12.38 9.00
CA GLN A 105 -1.56 13.64 8.45
C GLN A 105 -0.62 14.22 7.37
N LYS A 106 0.70 14.12 7.58
CA LYS A 106 1.71 14.57 6.62
C LYS A 106 1.61 13.81 5.30
N ALA A 107 1.40 12.50 5.34
CA ALA A 107 1.21 11.68 4.15
C ALA A 107 -0.07 12.07 3.41
N LEU A 108 -1.19 12.25 4.13
CA LEU A 108 -2.44 12.70 3.52
C LEU A 108 -2.32 14.06 2.83
N ASP A 109 -1.62 15.01 3.45
CA ASP A 109 -1.36 16.34 2.87
C ASP A 109 -0.52 16.24 1.57
N MET A 110 0.39 15.27 1.48
CA MET A 110 1.20 15.02 0.29
C MET A 110 0.43 14.27 -0.80
N LEU A 111 -0.37 13.26 -0.43
CA LEU A 111 -1.26 12.55 -1.34
C LEU A 111 -2.26 13.51 -2.00
N ALA A 112 -2.77 14.50 -1.26
CA ALA A 112 -3.66 15.53 -1.80
C ALA A 112 -2.99 16.46 -2.82
N GLN A 113 -1.66 16.49 -2.87
CA GLN A 113 -0.89 17.21 -3.90
C GLN A 113 -0.55 16.33 -5.10
N PHE A 114 -0.48 15.01 -4.91
CA PHE A 114 -0.12 14.05 -5.96
C PHE A 114 -1.33 13.56 -6.75
N PHE A 115 -2.49 13.46 -6.10
CA PHE A 115 -3.69 12.85 -6.63
C PHE A 115 -4.89 13.80 -6.58
N ASP A 116 -5.96 13.41 -7.24
CA ASP A 116 -7.22 14.16 -7.21
C ASP A 116 -7.91 14.07 -5.85
N ALA A 117 -8.89 14.94 -5.65
CA ALA A 117 -9.66 15.01 -4.40
C ALA A 117 -10.42 13.71 -4.10
N GLU A 118 -10.83 12.94 -5.12
CA GLU A 118 -11.55 11.68 -4.94
C GLU A 118 -10.67 10.59 -4.33
N THR A 119 -9.40 10.54 -4.76
CA THR A 119 -8.40 9.58 -4.24
C THR A 119 -8.19 9.75 -2.75
N VAL A 120 -8.21 10.99 -2.26
CA VAL A 120 -8.02 11.34 -0.85
C VAL A 120 -9.35 11.54 -0.09
N LYS A 121 -10.47 11.04 -0.61
CA LYS A 121 -11.70 10.88 0.19
C LYS A 121 -11.62 9.66 1.08
N ASN A 122 -12.37 9.70 2.18
CA ASN A 122 -12.42 8.61 3.17
C ASN A 122 -11.03 8.28 3.71
N CYS A 123 -10.33 9.30 4.20
CA CYS A 123 -9.03 9.14 4.83
C CYS A 123 -9.16 9.15 6.37
N ARG A 124 -8.33 8.36 7.03
CA ARG A 124 -8.13 8.34 8.48
C ARG A 124 -6.69 8.71 8.77
N ALA A 125 -6.50 9.90 9.34
CA ALA A 125 -5.20 10.29 9.87
C ALA A 125 -4.87 9.49 11.13
N VAL A 126 -3.64 8.97 11.22
CA VAL A 126 -3.09 8.32 12.42
C VAL A 126 -1.84 9.02 12.90
N LYS A 127 -1.56 8.87 14.19
CA LYS A 127 -0.36 9.36 14.88
C LYS A 127 0.42 8.19 15.47
N GLU A 128 1.64 8.46 15.90
CA GLU A 128 2.42 7.49 16.65
C GLU A 128 1.67 6.98 17.88
N GLY A 129 1.65 5.66 18.06
CA GLY A 129 0.95 4.98 19.16
C GLY A 129 -0.55 4.76 18.93
N ASP A 130 -1.13 5.32 17.85
CA ASP A 130 -2.49 4.97 17.46
C ASP A 130 -2.55 3.51 16.97
N THR A 131 -3.75 2.92 17.07
CA THR A 131 -4.01 1.57 16.58
C THR A 131 -5.22 1.48 15.65
N LEU A 132 -5.24 0.41 14.84
CA LEU A 132 -6.35 0.02 13.97
C LEU A 132 -6.62 -1.48 14.15
N GLU A 133 -7.73 -1.80 14.79
CA GLU A 133 -8.23 -3.18 14.90
C GLU A 133 -9.05 -3.54 13.65
N THR A 134 -8.78 -4.71 13.08
CA THR A 134 -9.44 -5.22 11.86
C THR A 134 -10.13 -6.56 12.06
N GLY A 135 -10.16 -7.06 13.28
CA GLY A 135 -10.62 -8.40 13.65
C GLY A 135 -9.60 -9.05 14.58
N LYS A 136 -8.89 -10.07 14.09
CA LYS A 136 -7.78 -10.74 14.78
C LYS A 136 -6.53 -9.85 14.88
N HIS A 137 -6.33 -8.97 13.92
CA HIS A 137 -5.14 -8.11 13.81
C HIS A 137 -5.40 -6.73 14.42
N THR A 138 -4.37 -6.19 15.06
CA THR A 138 -4.37 -4.84 15.64
C THR A 138 -3.11 -4.11 15.22
N PHE A 139 -3.23 -3.31 14.17
CA PHE A 139 -2.10 -2.55 13.66
C PHE A 139 -1.73 -1.39 14.58
N ALA A 140 -0.45 -1.24 14.92
CA ALA A 140 0.09 -0.10 15.65
C ALA A 140 1.03 0.72 14.75
N PHE A 141 0.90 2.05 14.81
CA PHE A 141 1.64 2.96 13.94
C PHE A 141 2.78 3.64 14.69
N VAL A 142 3.97 3.67 14.08
CA VAL A 142 5.14 4.37 14.61
C VAL A 142 5.69 5.30 13.54
N THR A 143 5.93 6.56 13.89
CA THR A 143 6.43 7.53 12.90
C THR A 143 7.94 7.37 12.72
N ALA A 144 8.41 7.47 11.48
CA ALA A 144 9.84 7.39 11.15
C ALA A 144 10.22 8.51 10.16
N PRO A 145 10.00 9.79 10.52
CA PRO A 145 10.22 10.90 9.60
C PRO A 145 11.69 10.96 9.16
N MET A 146 11.90 11.29 7.89
CA MET A 146 13.21 11.35 7.23
C MET A 146 13.91 10.00 7.13
N VAL A 147 13.16 8.89 7.17
CA VAL A 147 13.64 7.54 6.83
C VAL A 147 12.88 7.00 5.60
N HIS A 148 13.03 7.57 4.40
CA HIS A 148 13.86 8.72 4.02
C HIS A 148 13.04 9.97 3.68
N TRP A 149 11.71 9.89 3.76
CA TRP A 149 10.80 10.99 3.47
C TRP A 149 10.12 11.53 4.74
N PRO A 150 9.62 12.78 4.74
CA PRO A 150 9.12 13.44 5.95
C PRO A 150 7.84 12.80 6.53
N GLU A 151 7.07 12.07 5.74
CA GLU A 151 5.79 11.47 6.14
C GLU A 151 5.87 10.02 6.62
N VAL A 152 7.02 9.38 6.44
CA VAL A 152 7.17 7.94 6.61
C VAL A 152 6.69 7.50 7.99
N MET A 153 5.90 6.43 8.00
CA MET A 153 5.58 5.65 9.18
C MET A 153 5.88 4.17 8.94
N VAL A 154 5.94 3.40 10.01
CA VAL A 154 5.96 1.94 9.96
C VAL A 154 4.74 1.40 10.69
N THR A 155 4.26 0.27 10.21
CA THR A 155 3.10 -0.42 10.78
C THR A 155 3.55 -1.75 11.38
N TYR A 156 3.17 -1.98 12.64
CA TYR A 156 3.32 -3.26 13.33
C TYR A 156 1.96 -3.92 13.43
N ASP A 157 1.92 -5.24 13.30
CA ASP A 157 0.76 -6.08 13.59
C ASP A 157 0.99 -6.81 14.93
#